data_AF-G0L6C7-F1
#
_entry.id   AF-G0L6C7-F1
#
_cell.length_a   1.000
_cell.length_b   1.000
_cell.length_c   1.000
_cell.angle_alpha   90.00
_cell.angle_beta   90.00
_cell.angle_gamma   90.00
#
_symmetry.space_group_name_H-M   'P 1'
#
loop_
_entity.id
_entity.type
_entity.pdbx_description
1 polymer ?
#
loop_
_entity_poly.entity_id
_entity_poly.type
_entity_poly.pdbx_seq_one_letter_code
_entity_poly.pdbx_strand_id
1 'polypeptide(L)' 'MNIELKGEGKEYIEKLILSGAYRNIDEIIQDALQLHAHHREGLKKGLLEKINSGWNGPDSQKSINDIISAKRNTEGI' A
#
# COMPACT_ATOMS: atom_id res chain seq x y z
N MET A 1 -15.10 -22.03 5.61
CA MET A 1 -15.01 -20.85 6.49
C MET A 1 -16.37 -20.17 6.43
N ASN A 2 -17.02 -19.84 7.56
CA ASN A 2 -18.36 -19.22 7.53
C ASN A 2 -18.22 -17.72 7.77
N ILE A 3 -18.27 -16.93 6.70
CA ILE A 3 -18.12 -15.46 6.77
C ILE A 3 -19.46 -14.85 6.40
N GLU A 4 -20.02 -14.08 7.33
CA GLU A 4 -21.17 -13.23 7.04
C GLU A 4 -20.72 -11.83 6.67
N LEU A 5 -21.05 -11.42 5.46
CA LEU A 5 -20.84 -10.05 4.97
C LEU A 5 -22.07 -9.21 5.32
N LYS A 6 -21.84 -7.99 5.83
CA LYS A 6 -22.91 -7.08 6.28
C LYS A 6 -22.77 -5.70 5.60
N GLY A 7 -23.91 -5.03 5.43
CA GLY A 7 -23.98 -3.67 4.88
C GLY A 7 -23.54 -3.57 3.42
N GLU A 8 -22.92 -2.45 3.06
CA GLU A 8 -22.52 -2.10 1.70
C GLU A 8 -21.60 -3.14 1.02
N GLY A 9 -20.82 -3.90 1.81
CA GLY A 9 -19.95 -4.95 1.29
C GLY A 9 -20.71 -6.11 0.63
N LYS A 10 -21.94 -6.39 1.09
CA LYS A 10 -22.78 -7.45 0.52
C LYS A 10 -23.28 -7.08 -0.87
N GLU A 11 -23.83 -5.88 -1.03
CA GLU A 11 -24.33 -5.40 -2.34
C GLU A 11 -23.22 -5.31 -3.39
N TYR A 12 -22.03 -4.88 -2.96
CA TYR A 12 -20.87 -4.82 -3.85
C TYR A 12 -20.44 -6.21 -4.33
N ILE A 13 -20.39 -7.19 -3.41
CA ILE A 13 -20.04 -8.58 -3.73
C ILE A 13 -21.08 -9.24 -4.63
N GLU A 14 -22.37 -8.96 -4.40
CA GLU A 14 -23.44 -9.43 -5.29
C GLU A 14 -23.29 -8.89 -6.71
N LYS A 15 -22.95 -7.60 -6.88
CA LYS A 15 -22.69 -7.02 -8.21
C LYS A 15 -21.50 -7.67 -8.91
N LEU A 16 -20.45 -8.03 -8.18
CA LEU A 16 -19.25 -8.69 -8.73
C LEU A 16 -19.53 -10.12 -9.18
N ILE A 17 -20.43 -10.83 -8.51
CA ILE A 17 -20.88 -12.16 -8.94
C ILE A 17 -21.80 -12.04 -10.16
N LEU A 18 -22.75 -11.09 -10.13
CA LEU A 18 -23.68 -10.84 -11.23
C LEU A 18 -23.00 -10.38 -12.52
N SER A 19 -21.87 -9.66 -12.41
CA SER A 19 -21.08 -9.25 -13.58
C SER A 19 -20.33 -10.41 -14.23
N GLY A 20 -20.30 -11.59 -13.60
CA GLY A 20 -19.53 -12.75 -14.05
C GLY A 20 -18.03 -12.63 -13.80
N ALA A 21 -17.58 -11.58 -13.10
CA ALA A 21 -16.17 -11.41 -12.74
C ALA A 21 -15.70 -12.48 -11.74
N TYR A 22 -16.62 -12.98 -10.90
CA TYR A 22 -16.34 -14.01 -9.90
C TYR A 22 -17.47 -15.03 -9.84
N ARG A 23 -17.11 -16.29 -9.55
CA ARG A 23 -18.07 -17.41 -9.47
C ARG A 23 -18.74 -17.51 -8.10
N ASN A 24 -18.05 -17.09 -7.05
CA ASN A 24 -18.52 -17.15 -5.67
C ASN A 24 -17.80 -16.15 -4.77
N ILE A 25 -18.29 -16.04 -3.54
CA ILE A 25 -17.74 -15.14 -2.52
C ILE A 25 -16.32 -15.57 -2.11
N ASP A 26 -16.03 -16.87 -2.03
CA ASP A 26 -14.72 -17.37 -1.60
C ASP A 26 -13.60 -16.94 -2.57
N GLU A 27 -13.87 -16.90 -3.87
CA GLU A 27 -12.95 -16.43 -4.91
C GLU A 27 -12.64 -14.93 -4.74
N ILE A 28 -13.65 -14.12 -4.42
CA ILE A 28 -13.49 -12.68 -4.15
C ILE A 28 -12.65 -12.47 -2.89
N ILE A 29 -12.92 -13.24 -1.82
CA ILE A 29 -12.17 -13.14 -0.57
C ILE A 29 -10.72 -13.57 -0.79
N GLN A 30 -10.49 -14.63 -1.55
CA GLN A 30 -9.14 -15.10 -1.87
C GLN A 30 -8.36 -14.06 -2.68
N ASP A 31 -8.97 -13.46 -3.69
CA ASP A 31 -8.34 -12.39 -4.48
C ASP A 31 -8.03 -11.15 -3.62
N ALA A 32 -8.96 -10.72 -2.78
CA ALA A 32 -8.75 -9.60 -1.87
C ALA A 32 -7.60 -9.86 -0.87
N LEU A 33 -7.51 -11.08 -0.33
CA LEU A 33 -6.41 -11.49 0.54
C LEU A 33 -5.07 -11.51 -0.20
N GLN A 34 -5.07 -12.00 -1.45
CA GLN A 34 -3.88 -12.01 -2.29
C GLN A 34 -3.41 -10.59 -2.62
N LEU A 35 -4.33 -9.69 -2.99
CA LEU A 35 -4.04 -8.29 -3.22
C LEU A 35 -3.48 -7.60 -1.97
N HIS A 36 -4.09 -7.86 -0.81
CA HIS A 36 -3.63 -7.29 0.46
C HIS A 36 -2.23 -7.80 0.83
N ALA A 37 -1.97 -9.10 0.65
CA ALA A 37 -0.65 -9.69 0.88
C ALA A 37 0.39 -9.06 -0.05
N HIS A 38 0.11 -8.98 -1.34
CA HIS A 38 1.00 -8.39 -2.33
C HIS A 38 1.32 -6.92 -2.02
N HIS A 39 0.30 -6.13 -1.70
CA HIS A 39 0.49 -4.73 -1.31
C HIS A 39 1.36 -4.59 -0.06
N ARG A 40 1.09 -5.39 0.98
CA ARG A 40 1.87 -5.36 2.23
C ARG A 40 3.32 -5.75 1.99
N GLU A 41 3.57 -6.77 1.19
CA GLU A 41 4.93 -7.19 0.82
C GLU A 41 5.65 -6.13 0.01
N GLY A 42 4.96 -5.51 -0.97
CA GLY A 42 5.50 -4.41 -1.76
C GLY A 42 5.91 -3.21 -0.90
N LEU A 43 5.03 -2.78 0.02
CA LEU A 43 5.34 -1.72 0.98
C LEU A 43 6.54 -2.08 1.86
N LYS A 44 6.55 -3.28 2.43
CA LYS A 44 7.65 -3.75 3.27
C LYS A 44 8.97 -3.74 2.49
N LYS A 45 8.97 -4.26 1.26
CA LYS A 45 10.16 -4.28 0.40
C LYS A 45 10.66 -2.87 0.10
N GLY A 46 9.78 -1.98 -0.35
CA GLY A 46 10.16 -0.59 -0.67
C GLY A 46 10.68 0.18 0.55
N LEU A 47 10.10 -0.04 1.73
CA LEU A 47 10.61 0.52 2.98
C LEU A 47 12.01 -0.01 3.33
N LEU A 48 12.21 -1.32 3.24
CA LEU A 48 13.52 -1.95 3.49
C LEU A 48 14.58 -1.47 2.49
N GLU A 49 14.23 -1.33 1.21
CA GLU A 49 15.13 -0.79 0.18
C GLU A 49 15.57 0.63 0.51
N LYS A 50 14.63 1.51 0.92
CA LYS A 50 14.96 2.89 1.35
C LYS A 50 15.80 2.95 2.62
N ILE A 51 15.53 2.07 3.59
CA ILE A 51 16.35 1.98 4.80
C ILE A 51 17.76 1.52 4.45
N ASN A 52 17.89 0.47 3.63
CA ASN A 52 19.19 -0.05 3.19
C ASN A 52 19.98 0.97 2.37
N SER A 53 19.32 1.77 1.52
CA SER A 53 20.01 2.82 0.77
C SER A 53 20.48 3.96 1.67
N GLY A 54 19.74 4.29 2.73
CA GLY A 54 20.18 5.22 3.77
C GLY A 54 21.31 4.66 4.62
N TRP A 55 21.23 3.40 5.03
CA TRP A 55 22.20 2.74 5.91
C TRP A 55 23.55 2.47 5.23
N ASN A 56 23.53 2.06 3.96
CA ASN A 56 24.73 1.82 3.17
C ASN A 56 25.16 3.05 2.35
N GLY A 57 24.44 4.16 2.49
CA GLY A 57 24.74 5.42 1.82
C GLY A 57 25.86 6.18 2.54
N PRO A 58 26.47 7.18 1.86
CA PRO A 58 27.43 8.06 2.51
C PRO A 58 26.74 8.93 3.58
N ASP A 59 27.49 9.25 4.64
CA ASP A 59 27.01 10.18 5.67
C ASP A 59 26.64 11.54 5.05
N SER A 60 25.49 12.06 5.45
CA SER A 60 25.06 13.39 5.04
C SER A 60 25.89 14.46 5.75
N GLN A 61 26.55 15.31 4.97
CA GLN A 61 27.23 16.52 5.46
C GLN A 61 26.27 17.70 5.64
N LYS A 62 24.98 17.55 5.31
CA LYS A 62 24.00 18.63 5.43
C LYS A 62 23.68 18.91 6.90
N SER A 63 23.77 20.17 7.30
CA SER A 63 23.22 20.62 8.58
C SER A 63 21.70 20.75 8.51
N ILE A 64 21.05 20.84 9.67
CA ILE A 64 19.61 21.09 9.76
C ILE A 64 19.22 22.39 9.03
N ASN A 65 20.04 23.44 9.13
CA ASN A 65 19.79 24.72 8.46
C ASN A 65 19.87 24.59 6.93
N ASP A 66 20.76 23.76 6.40
CA ASP A 66 20.86 23.48 4.97
C ASP A 66 19.62 22.74 4.46
N ILE A 67 19.11 21.80 5.26
CA ILE A 67 17.88 21.05 4.93
C ILE A 67 16.67 21.98 4.90
N ILE A 68 16.53 22.86 5.90
CA ILE A 68 15.41 23.82 5.98
C ILE A 68 15.47 24.81 4.80
N SER A 69 16.66 25.34 4.51
CA SER A 69 16.87 26.29 3.41
C SER A 69 16.59 25.64 2.04
N ALA A 70 17.07 24.41 1.84
CA ALA A 70 16.78 23.65 0.62
C ALA A 70 15.29 23.40 0.44
N LYS A 71 14.59 23.00 1.52
CA LYS A 71 13.16 22.69 1.47
C LYS A 71 12.32 23.92 1.10
N ARG A 72 12.62 25.09 1.69
CA ARG A 72 11.99 26.37 1.35
C ARG A 72 12.17 26.75 -0.12
N ASN A 73 13.40 26.62 -0.63
CA ASN A 73 13.70 26.90 -2.04
C ASN A 73 13.01 25.93 -3.02
N THR A 74 12.85 24.66 -2.65
CA THR A 74 12.12 23.68 -3.50
C THR A 74 10.60 23.79 -3.43
N GLU A 75 10.04 24.24 -2.30
CA GLU A 75 8.58 24.40 -2.11
C GLU A 75 8.10 25.83 -2.45
N GLY A 76 9.01 26.72 -2.85
CA GLY A 76 8.68 28.07 -3.31
C GLY A 76 8.10 28.97 -2.21
N ILE A 77 8.64 28.89 -0.99
CA ILE A 77 8.35 29.80 0.13
C ILE A 77 9.56 30.65 0.44
#